data_AF-A0A6L5GDS2-F1
#
_entry.id   AF-A0A6L5GDS2-F1
#
_cell.length_a   1.000
_cell.length_b   1.000
_cell.length_c   1.000
_cell.angle_alpha   90.00
_cell.angle_beta   90.00
_cell.angle_gamma   90.00
#
_symmetry.space_group_name_H-M   'P 1'
#
loop_
_entity.id
_entity.type
_entity.pdbx_description
1 polymer ?
#
loop_
_entity_poly.entity_id
_entity_poly.type
_entity_poly.pdbx_seq_one_letter_code
_entity_poly.pdbx_strand_id
1 'polypeptide(L)' 'MSGRTYDCNNGAIEYELRCDGCGRVFQCHDDSYYSWPVLCAAAEAEGWMVDSGFDSGHECLGCGTVSPRGALVPARAA' A
#
# COMPACT_ATOMS: atom_id res chain seq x y z
N MET A 1 -3.33 -0.20 -7.72
CA MET A 1 -4.60 -0.84 -7.33
C MET A 1 -4.30 -2.16 -6.68
N SER A 2 -4.31 -2.14 -5.34
CA SER A 2 -4.31 -3.35 -4.52
C SER A 2 -5.54 -4.19 -4.83
N GLY A 3 -5.40 -5.51 -4.75
CA GLY A 3 -6.39 -6.44 -5.27
C GLY A 3 -6.58 -7.63 -4.35
N ARG A 4 -7.78 -8.21 -4.41
CA ARG A 4 -8.04 -9.53 -3.84
C ARG A 4 -7.71 -10.54 -4.92
N THR A 5 -6.76 -11.41 -4.65
CA THR A 5 -6.45 -12.57 -5.48
C THR A 5 -7.06 -13.78 -4.81
N TYR A 6 -7.72 -14.62 -5.60
CA TYR A 6 -8.21 -15.90 -5.13
C TYR A 6 -7.18 -16.94 -5.54
N ASP A 7 -6.50 -17.55 -4.56
CA ASP A 7 -5.68 -18.70 -4.88
C ASP A 7 -6.61 -19.86 -5.19
N CYS A 8 -6.59 -20.29 -6.46
CA CYS A 8 -7.44 -21.37 -6.95
C CYS A 8 -6.99 -22.75 -6.47
N ASN A 9 -5.83 -22.86 -5.81
CA ASN A 9 -5.22 -24.11 -5.39
C ASN A 9 -5.70 -24.51 -3.98
N ASN A 10 -5.85 -23.55 -3.06
CA ASN A 10 -6.35 -23.78 -1.70
C ASN A 10 -7.75 -23.17 -1.43
N GLY A 11 -8.29 -22.37 -2.35
CA GLY A 11 -9.58 -21.68 -2.16
C GLY A 11 -9.54 -20.58 -1.09
N ALA A 12 -8.34 -20.20 -0.65
CA ALA A 12 -8.13 -19.12 0.30
C ALA A 12 -8.09 -17.77 -0.42
N ILE A 13 -8.58 -16.73 0.26
CA ILE A 13 -8.48 -15.35 -0.24
C ILE A 13 -7.08 -14.85 0.13
N GLU A 14 -6.30 -14.49 -0.88
CA GLU A 14 -5.01 -13.84 -0.71
C GLU A 14 -5.16 -12.35 -1.05
N TYR A 15 -4.65 -11.52 -0.17
CA TYR A 15 -4.66 -10.08 -0.35
C TYR A 15 -3.31 -9.62 -0.91
N GLU A 16 -3.33 -8.97 -2.08
CA GLU A 16 -2.15 -8.34 -2.68
C GLU A 16 -2.20 -6.83 -2.49
N LEU A 17 -1.19 -6.27 -1.85
CA LEU A 17 -1.03 -4.82 -1.72
C LEU A 17 -0.06 -4.30 -2.78
N ARG A 18 -0.55 -3.39 -3.62
CA ARG A 18 0.22 -2.78 -4.71
C ARG A 18 0.29 -1.28 -4.53
N CYS A 19 1.49 -0.75 -4.69
CA CYS A 19 1.69 0.68 -4.76
C CYS A 19 0.99 1.26 -6.00
N ASP A 20 0.13 2.28 -5.81
CA ASP A 20 -0.55 2.98 -6.90
C ASP A 20 0.39 3.84 -7.75
N GLY A 21 1.47 4.36 -7.17
CA GLY A 21 2.44 5.19 -7.88
C GLY A 21 3.38 4.42 -8.79
N CYS A 22 3.95 3.30 -8.33
CA CYS A 22 4.96 2.53 -9.07
C CYS A 22 4.55 1.10 -9.42
N GLY A 23 3.40 0.62 -8.94
CA GLY A 23 2.94 -0.76 -9.17
C GLY A 23 3.71 -1.82 -8.36
N ARG A 24 4.63 -1.42 -7.47
CA ARG A 24 5.38 -2.37 -6.63
C ARG A 24 4.43 -3.16 -5.73
N VAL A 25 4.62 -4.47 -5.70
CA VAL A 25 3.86 -5.40 -4.84
C VAL A 25 4.57 -5.52 -3.48
N PHE A 26 3.81 -5.49 -2.40
CA PHE A 26 4.30 -5.79 -1.06
C PHE A 26 4.43 -7.32 -0.89
N GLN A 27 5.63 -7.81 -0.58
CA GLN A 27 5.92 -9.22 -0.39
C GLN A 27 6.23 -9.49 1.08
N CYS A 28 5.26 -10.03 1.81
CA CYS A 28 5.29 -10.12 3.26
C CYS A 28 6.23 -11.18 3.86
N HIS A 29 6.81 -12.18 3.21
CA HIS A 29 7.60 -13.28 3.87
C HIS A 29 6.96 -14.07 5.03
N ASP A 30 5.87 -13.59 5.61
CA ASP A 30 5.03 -14.20 6.63
C ASP A 30 3.66 -14.48 5.99
N ASP A 31 3.00 -15.57 6.36
CA ASP A 31 1.72 -16.04 5.78
C ASP A 31 0.53 -15.09 6.04
N SER A 32 0.80 -13.84 6.40
CA SER A 32 -0.14 -12.78 6.75
C SER A 32 -1.00 -12.26 5.58
N TYR A 33 -0.82 -12.79 4.36
CA TYR A 33 -1.59 -12.42 3.17
C TYR A 33 -3.08 -12.79 3.23
N TYR A 34 -3.50 -13.64 4.17
CA TYR A 34 -4.91 -14.04 4.32
C TYR A 34 -5.77 -12.99 5.02
N SER A 35 -5.18 -11.93 5.58
CA SER A 35 -5.91 -10.89 6.31
C SER A 35 -5.46 -9.49 5.87
N TRP A 36 -6.34 -8.80 5.14
CA TRP A 36 -6.14 -7.40 4.71
C TRP A 36 -5.64 -6.47 5.83
N PRO A 37 -6.26 -6.41 7.02
CA PRO A 37 -5.76 -5.52 8.07
C PRO A 37 -4.37 -5.91 8.59
N VAL A 38 -4.01 -7.20 8.57
CA VAL A 38 -2.67 -7.66 8.99
C VAL A 38 -1.63 -7.31 7.92
N LEU A 39 -1.97 -7.51 6.65
CA LEU A 39 -1.14 -7.11 5.52
C LEU A 39 -0.87 -5.59 5.52
N CYS A 40 -1.90 -4.77 5.77
CA CYS A 40 -1.74 -3.32 5.90
C CYS A 40 -0.83 -2.98 7.09
N ALA A 41 -1.06 -3.55 8.28
CA ALA A 41 -0.22 -3.28 9.44
C ALA A 41 1.26 -3.69 9.23
N ALA A 42 1.51 -4.80 8.54
CA ALA A 42 2.85 -5.23 8.17
C ALA A 42 3.50 -4.25 7.18
N ALA A 43 2.76 -3.80 6.16
CA ALA A 43 3.24 -2.81 5.20
C ALA A 43 3.54 -1.47 5.88
N GLU A 44 2.69 -1.00 6.80
CA GLU A 44 2.94 0.20 7.62
C GLU A 44 4.21 0.06 8.46
N ALA A 45 4.44 -1.11 9.06
CA ALA A 45 5.64 -1.40 9.83
C ALA A 45 6.92 -1.36 8.97
N GLU A 46 6.83 -1.73 7.68
CA GLU A 46 7.89 -1.58 6.69
C GLU A 46 7.99 -0.16 6.09
N GLY A 47 7.15 0.77 6.54
CA GLY A 47 7.16 2.16 6.12
C GLY A 47 6.37 2.45 4.84
N TRP A 48 5.46 1.56 4.44
CA TRP A 48 4.48 1.87 3.40
C TRP A 48 3.40 2.80 3.96
N MET A 49 2.92 3.70 3.11
CA MET A 49 1.74 4.49 3.40
C MET A 49 0.54 3.78 2.83
N VAL A 50 -0.15 3.04 3.70
CA VAL A 50 -1.36 2.31 3.34
C VAL A 50 -2.50 2.86 4.16
N ASP A 51 -3.60 3.17 3.49
CA ASP A 51 -4.81 3.58 4.16
C ASP A 51 -5.71 2.35 4.37
N SER A 52 -6.45 2.36 5.49
CA SER A 52 -7.30 1.24 5.90
C SER A 52 -8.43 0.89 4.92
N GLY A 53 -8.75 1.81 3.99
CA GLY A 53 -9.69 1.57 2.91
C GLY A 53 -9.13 0.67 1.80
N PHE A 54 -10.01 -0.13 1.19
CA PHE A 54 -9.66 -0.97 0.04
C PHE A 54 -9.42 -0.15 -1.24
N ASP A 55 -10.11 1.00 -1.34
CA ASP A 55 -10.06 1.94 -2.48
C ASP A 55 -9.19 3.17 -2.21
N SER A 56 -8.56 3.24 -1.04
CA SER A 56 -7.67 4.35 -0.70
C SER A 56 -6.26 4.08 -1.23
N GLY A 57 -5.49 5.17 -1.39
CA GLY A 57 -4.18 5.09 -2.02
C GLY A 57 -3.19 4.28 -1.18
N HIS A 58 -2.51 3.33 -1.81
CA HIS A 58 -1.43 2.56 -1.21
C HIS A 58 -0.12 2.98 -1.88
N GLU A 59 0.83 3.50 -1.11
CA GLU A 59 2.11 3.97 -1.61
C GLU A 59 3.26 3.29 -0.88
N CYS A 60 4.21 2.72 -1.62
CA CYS A 60 5.43 2.22 -1.00
C CYS A 60 6.28 3.39 -0.48
N LEU A 61 7.20 3.13 0.44
CA LEU A 61 8.10 4.15 1.02
C LEU A 61 8.72 5.08 -0.04
N GLY A 62 9.11 4.54 -1.21
CA GLY A 62 9.70 5.30 -2.30
C GLY A 62 8.73 6.24 -3.02
N CYS A 63 7.48 5.85 -3.23
CA CYS A 63 6.46 6.73 -3.82
C CYS A 63 5.90 7.71 -2.77
N GLY A 64 5.74 7.20 -1.55
CA GLY A 64 5.21 7.97 -0.45
C GLY A 64 6.10 9.14 -0.02
N THR A 65 7.42 8.94 -0.02
CA THR A 65 8.39 10.03 0.22
C THR A 65 8.41 11.08 -0.90
N VAL A 66 7.91 10.73 -2.10
CA VAL A 66 7.78 11.63 -3.26
C VAL A 66 6.41 12.34 -3.27
N SER A 67 5.55 12.08 -2.29
CA SER A 67 4.25 12.74 -2.15
C SER A 67 4.33 13.85 -1.08
N PRO A 68 4.81 15.07 -1.42
CA PRO A 68 4.63 16.22 -0.56
C PRO A 68 3.17 16.67 -0.65
N ARG A 69 2.23 15.91 -0.08
CA ARG A 69 0.85 16.37 0.19
C ARG A 69 0.80 17.48 1.27
N GLY A 70 1.87 18.27 1.41
CA GLY A 70 2.00 19.38 2.34
C GLY A 70 2.84 20.56 1.84
N ALA A 71 3.41 20.54 0.63
CA ALA A 71 4.20 21.66 0.11
C ALA A 71 3.43 22.49 -0.93
N LEU A 72 2.20 22.89 -0.59
CA LEU A 72 1.53 24.01 -1.26
C LEU A 72 1.36 25.14 -0.24
N VAL A 73 2.44 25.86 0.03
CA VAL A 73 2.34 27.31 0.20
C VAL A 73 3.14 27.92 -0.95
N PRO A 74 2.49 28.60 -1.91
CA PRO A 74 3.19 29.28 -2.97
C PRO A 74 4.01 30.41 -2.35
N ALA A 75 5.32 30.39 -2.58
CA ALA A 75 6.15 31.58 -2.48
C ALA A 75 5.61 32.61 -3.48
N ARG A 76 4.77 33.54 -3.01
CA ARG A 76 4.52 34.78 -3.77
C ARG A 76 5.60 35.77 -3.39
N ALA A 77 6.41 36.07 -4.38
CA ALA A 77 7.29 37.22 -4.45
C ALA A 77 6.51 38.53 -4.28
N ALA A 78 7.06 39.45 -3.46
CA ALA A 78 7.21 40.88 -3.69
C ALA A 78 7.67 41.55 -2.39
#